data_AF-A0A925WGK4-F1
#
_entry.id   AF-A0A925WGK4-F1
#
_cell.length_a   1.000
_cell.length_b   1.000
_cell.length_c   1.000
_cell.angle_alpha   90.00
_cell.angle_beta   90.00
_cell.angle_gamma   90.00
#
_symmetry.space_group_name_H-M   'P 1'
#
loop_
_entity.id
_entity.type
_entity.pdbx_description
1 polymer ?
#
loop_
_entity_poly.entity_id
_entity_poly.type
_entity_poly.pdbx_seq_one_letter_code
_entity_poly.pdbx_strand_id
1 'polypeptide(L)'
;MKFKFNLLSTARQLATGGRALDLLILVSVATALAGCGGSSTPEKQNRSFFTSGSREADQRASQRMAQAQQLAGTGEGAGEKGVKPAVKTESNPSDPGSTNKAAQAVEKLALFDRLGAEQGIAAIVEDFLPRVMHDPRVNWPRNDVRRGGFSLGRSQSDAWRATPENIARLKKHMVQFLALATGGPAKYDGK
;
A
#
# COMPACT_ATOMS: atom_id res chain seq x y z
N MET A 1 -34.05 14.20 -66.77
CA MET A 1 -34.00 15.23 -65.71
C MET A 1 -35.42 15.52 -65.20
N LYS A 2 -35.79 15.00 -64.02
CA LYS A 2 -36.97 15.44 -63.24
C LYS A 2 -36.64 15.25 -61.75
N PHE A 3 -36.14 16.31 -61.10
CA PHE A 3 -35.98 16.38 -59.66
C PHE A 3 -37.33 16.77 -59.04
N LYS A 4 -37.89 15.93 -58.16
CA LYS A 4 -39.00 16.28 -57.29
C LYS A 4 -38.46 16.49 -55.87
N PHE A 5 -38.50 17.74 -55.43
CA PHE A 5 -38.29 18.17 -54.05
C PHE A 5 -39.47 17.69 -53.19
N ASN A 6 -39.18 16.94 -52.12
CA ASN A 6 -40.11 16.75 -51.00
C ASN A 6 -39.65 17.66 -49.86
N LEU A 7 -40.38 18.76 -49.70
CA LEU A 7 -40.34 19.66 -48.54
C LEU A 7 -41.59 19.34 -47.69
N LEU A 8 -41.50 19.57 -46.38
CA LEU A 8 -42.53 19.40 -45.32
C LEU A 8 -42.56 18.04 -44.60
N SER A 9 -41.86 17.98 -43.46
CA SER A 9 -42.32 17.22 -42.28
C SER A 9 -41.54 17.65 -41.02
N THR A 10 -41.83 18.86 -40.50
CA THR A 10 -41.33 19.27 -39.18
C THR A 10 -42.37 20.14 -38.47
N ALA A 11 -43.35 19.51 -37.82
CA ALA A 11 -44.11 20.13 -36.73
C ALA A 11 -45.03 19.09 -36.08
N ARG A 12 -44.64 18.59 -34.90
CA ARG A 12 -45.50 18.18 -33.77
C ARG A 12 -44.73 17.24 -32.84
N GLN A 13 -44.21 17.76 -31.73
CA GLN A 13 -44.16 17.05 -30.44
C GLN A 13 -43.53 17.95 -29.37
N LEU A 14 -44.35 18.77 -28.73
CA LEU A 14 -44.03 19.50 -27.50
C LEU A 14 -45.33 19.62 -26.69
N ALA A 15 -45.75 18.55 -26.01
CA ALA A 15 -46.87 18.63 -25.06
C ALA A 15 -46.99 17.41 -24.12
N THR A 16 -45.92 16.99 -23.43
CA THR A 16 -46.04 16.04 -22.28
C THR A 16 -44.83 16.15 -21.35
N GLY A 17 -44.67 17.27 -20.64
CA GLY A 17 -43.54 17.52 -19.73
C GLY A 17 -43.91 17.87 -18.29
N GLY A 18 -45.19 17.82 -17.91
CA GLY A 18 -45.68 18.41 -16.65
C GLY A 18 -45.89 17.46 -15.47
N ARG A 19 -45.74 16.13 -15.63
CA ARG A 19 -46.12 15.16 -14.59
C ARG A 19 -44.96 14.47 -13.86
N ALA A 20 -43.73 14.69 -14.29
CA ALA A 20 -42.56 14.04 -13.69
C ALA A 20 -41.99 14.80 -12.48
N LEU A 21 -42.35 16.07 -12.29
CA LEU A 21 -41.73 16.92 -11.26
C LEU A 21 -42.37 16.76 -9.87
N ASP A 22 -43.68 16.49 -9.80
CA ASP A 22 -44.39 16.32 -8.53
C ASP A 22 -44.02 15.02 -7.80
N LEU A 23 -43.61 13.98 -8.53
CA LEU A 23 -43.22 12.69 -7.95
C LEU A 23 -41.83 12.73 -7.29
N LEU A 24 -40.98 13.69 -7.66
CA LEU A 24 -39.61 13.79 -7.17
C LEU A 24 -39.52 14.54 -5.83
N ILE A 25 -40.49 15.43 -5.54
CA ILE A 25 -40.55 16.18 -4.28
C ILE A 25 -41.10 15.31 -3.13
N LEU A 26 -41.93 14.30 -3.43
CA LEU A 26 -42.48 13.40 -2.40
C LEU A 26 -41.47 12.38 -1.85
N VAL A 27 -40.42 12.05 -2.60
CA VAL A 27 -39.39 11.06 -2.19
C VAL A 27 -38.34 11.67 -1.25
N SER A 28 -38.04 12.97 -1.35
CA SER A 28 -37.01 13.62 -0.53
C SER A 28 -37.42 13.85 0.93
N VAL A 29 -38.73 13.92 1.22
CA VAL A 29 -39.24 14.11 2.60
C VAL A 29 -39.22 12.79 3.39
N ALA A 30 -39.30 11.64 2.74
CA ALA A 30 -39.32 10.33 3.42
C ALA A 30 -37.96 9.89 3.96
N THR A 31 -36.85 10.38 3.42
CA THR A 31 -35.48 9.99 3.84
C THR A 31 -34.96 10.73 5.08
N ALA A 32 -35.67 11.74 5.59
CA ALA A 32 -35.22 12.52 6.75
C ALA A 32 -35.62 11.93 8.12
N LEU A 33 -36.46 10.88 8.15
CA LEU A 33 -37.08 10.39 9.40
C LEU A 33 -36.74 8.93 9.77
N ALA A 34 -35.86 8.26 9.03
CA ALA A 34 -35.48 6.86 9.32
C ALA A 34 -34.03 6.74 9.83
N GLY A 35 -33.89 6.69 11.16
CA GLY A 35 -32.76 6.07 11.90
C GLY A 35 -31.53 6.95 12.06
N CYS A 36 -31.21 7.58 13.20
CA CYS A 36 -31.29 7.18 14.61
C CYS A 36 -30.40 5.98 14.99
N GLY A 37 -29.38 6.27 15.82
CA GLY A 37 -28.95 5.43 16.93
C GLY A 37 -27.99 4.29 16.63
N GLY A 38 -26.69 4.53 16.87
CA GLY A 38 -25.70 3.45 16.84
C GLY A 38 -24.25 3.87 17.08
N SER A 39 -23.98 4.83 17.96
CA SER A 39 -22.62 5.09 18.43
C SER A 39 -22.22 4.03 19.47
N SER A 40 -21.98 2.79 19.02
CA SER A 40 -21.20 1.84 19.80
C SER A 40 -19.73 2.16 19.58
N THR A 41 -19.12 2.81 20.57
CA THR A 41 -17.66 2.80 20.72
C THR A 41 -17.18 1.35 20.64
N PRO A 42 -16.25 1.00 19.73
CA PRO A 42 -15.73 -0.36 19.69
C PRO A 42 -14.89 -0.55 20.97
N GLU A 43 -15.45 -1.30 21.90
CA GLU A 43 -14.70 -1.88 23.02
C GLU A 43 -13.52 -2.63 22.41
N LYS A 44 -12.31 -2.11 22.63
CA LYS A 44 -11.05 -2.74 22.23
C LYS A 44 -10.96 -4.07 22.95
N GLN A 45 -11.51 -5.12 22.35
CA GLN A 45 -11.27 -6.47 22.80
C GLN A 45 -9.77 -6.73 22.63
N ASN A 46 -9.06 -6.76 23.75
CA ASN A 46 -7.68 -7.27 23.87
C ASN A 46 -7.67 -8.77 23.55
N ARG A 47 -8.03 -9.14 22.32
CA ARG A 47 -7.78 -10.48 21.81
C ARG A 47 -6.30 -10.50 21.47
N SER A 48 -5.50 -11.07 22.36
CA SER A 48 -4.11 -11.44 22.08
C SER A 48 -4.12 -12.19 20.75
N PHE A 49 -3.59 -11.53 19.71
CA PHE A 49 -3.60 -12.03 18.34
C PHE A 49 -2.58 -13.16 18.27
N PHE A 50 -3.04 -14.39 18.40
CA PHE A 50 -2.18 -15.56 18.28
C PHE A 50 -1.94 -15.82 16.80
N THR A 51 -0.67 -15.82 16.41
CA THR A 51 -0.27 -15.91 15.00
C THR A 51 -0.69 -17.24 14.34
N SER A 52 -0.96 -18.24 15.17
CA SER A 52 -1.25 -19.63 14.78
C SER A 52 -2.68 -20.09 15.13
N GLY A 53 -3.59 -19.17 15.47
CA GLY A 53 -5.01 -19.48 15.74
C GLY A 53 -5.30 -20.20 17.07
N SER A 54 -4.28 -20.56 17.87
CA SER A 54 -4.44 -21.11 19.22
C SER A 54 -3.28 -20.71 20.14
N ARG A 55 -3.57 -20.45 21.43
CA ARG A 55 -2.57 -20.07 22.46
C ARG A 55 -1.50 -21.15 22.67
N GLU A 56 -1.91 -22.42 22.60
CA GLU A 56 -1.03 -23.59 22.74
C GLU A 56 0.04 -23.65 21.63
N ALA A 57 -0.31 -23.29 20.40
CA ALA A 57 0.60 -23.34 19.27
C ALA A 57 1.70 -22.26 19.38
N ASP A 58 1.34 -21.05 19.79
CA ASP A 58 2.30 -19.96 20.04
C ASP A 58 3.24 -20.31 21.20
N GLN A 59 2.75 -20.91 22.29
CA GLN A 59 3.61 -21.35 23.39
C GLN A 59 4.63 -22.41 22.96
N ARG A 60 4.21 -23.39 22.15
CA ARG A 60 5.12 -24.41 21.61
C ARG A 60 6.17 -23.80 20.67
N ALA A 61 5.77 -22.81 19.85
CA ALA A 61 6.70 -22.10 18.98
C ALA A 61 7.74 -21.32 19.80
N SER A 62 7.31 -20.59 20.85
CA SER A 62 8.20 -19.86 21.75
C SER A 62 9.18 -20.80 22.46
N GLN A 63 8.73 -21.96 22.95
CA GLN A 63 9.60 -22.95 23.58
C GLN A 63 10.65 -23.52 22.60
N ARG A 64 10.25 -23.83 21.36
CA ARG A 64 11.18 -24.31 20.33
C ARG A 64 12.22 -23.26 19.96
N MET A 65 11.82 -22.00 19.85
CA MET A 65 12.75 -20.89 19.59
C MET A 65 13.73 -20.70 20.75
N ALA A 66 13.25 -20.74 22.00
CA ALA A 66 14.10 -20.64 23.18
C ALA A 66 15.10 -21.81 23.27
N GLN A 67 14.66 -23.05 23.03
CA GLN A 67 15.55 -24.21 22.99
C GLN A 67 16.57 -24.11 21.85
N ALA A 68 16.15 -23.68 20.66
CA ALA A 68 17.04 -23.49 19.53
C ALA A 68 18.11 -22.43 19.82
N GLN A 69 17.77 -21.34 20.52
CA GLN A 69 18.73 -20.33 20.95
C GLN A 69 19.71 -20.85 22.01
N GLN A 70 19.23 -21.67 22.96
CA GLN A 70 20.10 -22.33 23.95
C GLN A 70 21.07 -23.32 23.28
N LEU A 71 20.60 -24.13 22.32
CA LEU A 71 21.42 -25.07 21.55
C LEU A 71 22.41 -24.36 20.62
N ALA A 72 22.01 -23.24 20.02
CA ALA A 72 22.87 -22.45 19.14
C ALA A 72 23.96 -21.65 19.89
N GLY A 73 23.99 -21.71 21.23
CA GLY A 73 24.98 -21.00 22.05
C GLY A 73 24.84 -19.47 22.00
N THR A 74 23.76 -18.95 21.41
CA THR A 74 23.44 -17.51 21.36
C THR A 74 22.58 -17.08 22.55
N GLY A 75 22.46 -17.93 23.57
CA GLY A 75 21.81 -17.64 24.84
C GLY A 75 22.49 -16.51 25.57
N GLU A 76 21.95 -15.31 25.39
CA GLU A 76 22.25 -14.07 26.11
C GLU A 76 21.93 -14.26 27.60
N GLY A 77 22.81 -14.92 28.35
CA GLY A 77 22.49 -15.30 29.72
C GLY A 77 23.47 -16.23 30.43
N ALA A 78 24.78 -16.05 30.26
CA ALA A 78 25.76 -16.63 31.18
C ALA A 78 27.08 -15.83 31.19
N GLY A 79 27.14 -14.81 32.04
CA GLY A 79 28.40 -14.39 32.66
C GLY A 79 29.21 -13.28 31.98
N GLU A 80 28.72 -12.04 32.01
CA GLU A 80 29.63 -10.87 32.05
C GLU A 80 29.31 -10.02 33.28
N LYS A 81 29.98 -10.37 34.38
CA LYS A 81 30.01 -9.58 35.60
C LYS A 81 31.03 -8.45 35.40
N GLY A 82 30.65 -7.39 34.68
CA GLY A 82 31.53 -6.22 34.54
C GLY A 82 31.24 -5.20 33.43
N VAL A 83 30.38 -5.50 32.45
CA VAL A 83 30.05 -4.53 31.39
C VAL A 83 28.79 -3.76 31.77
N LYS A 84 28.90 -2.43 31.75
CA LYS A 84 27.81 -1.50 32.08
C LYS A 84 26.54 -1.88 31.30
N PRO A 85 25.36 -1.91 31.94
CA PRO A 85 24.13 -2.25 31.26
C PRO A 85 23.89 -1.30 30.09
N ALA A 86 23.68 -1.86 28.91
CA ALA A 86 23.21 -1.12 27.75
C ALA A 86 21.95 -0.35 28.14
N VAL A 87 22.03 0.97 28.00
CA VAL A 87 20.89 1.87 28.14
C VAL A 87 19.82 1.40 27.17
N LYS A 88 18.68 0.94 27.70
CA LYS A 88 17.44 0.86 26.94
C LYS A 88 17.11 2.29 26.51
N THR A 89 17.51 2.65 25.30
CA THR A 89 17.01 3.86 24.66
C THR A 89 15.54 3.60 24.34
N GLU A 90 14.68 4.06 25.25
CA GLU A 90 13.25 4.20 25.04
C GLU A 90 13.06 4.97 23.72
N SER A 91 12.54 4.27 22.72
CA SER A 91 12.07 4.90 21.49
C SER A 91 10.83 5.70 21.84
N ASN A 92 11.00 7.02 22.02
CA ASN A 92 9.90 7.96 22.02
C ASN A 92 9.14 7.83 20.69
N PRO A 93 7.85 7.47 20.68
CA PRO A 93 7.08 7.24 19.46
C PRO A 93 6.60 8.54 18.78
N SER A 94 7.13 9.69 19.19
CA SER A 94 6.67 11.02 18.80
C SER A 94 7.58 11.73 17.78
N ASP A 95 8.56 11.04 17.20
CA ASP A 95 9.35 11.58 16.10
C ASP A 95 8.80 11.13 14.74
N PRO A 96 8.15 12.02 13.96
CA PRO A 96 7.50 11.69 12.69
C PRO A 96 8.48 11.31 11.54
N GLY A 97 9.77 11.12 11.84
CA GLY A 97 10.81 10.71 10.87
C GLY A 97 11.42 9.31 11.08
N SER A 98 11.00 8.54 12.09
CA SER A 98 11.77 7.38 12.58
C SER A 98 11.42 6.01 11.98
N THR A 99 10.76 5.93 10.83
CA THR A 99 10.39 4.63 10.20
C THR A 99 11.58 3.81 9.67
N ASN A 100 12.81 4.33 9.74
CA ASN A 100 14.00 3.70 9.10
C ASN A 100 15.00 3.09 10.09
N LYS A 101 14.65 2.89 11.38
CA LYS A 101 15.58 2.37 12.39
C LYS A 101 15.86 0.85 12.28
N ALA A 102 15.19 0.13 11.38
CA ALA A 102 15.17 -1.33 11.33
C ALA A 102 16.47 -2.02 10.85
N ALA A 103 17.43 -1.29 10.28
CA ALA A 103 18.63 -1.90 9.67
C ALA A 103 19.97 -1.58 10.36
N GLN A 104 19.98 -0.88 11.50
CA GLN A 104 21.23 -0.61 12.23
C GLN A 104 21.54 -1.76 13.20
N ALA A 105 22.06 -2.86 12.66
CA ALA A 105 22.83 -3.81 13.47
C ALA A 105 24.16 -3.11 13.82
N VAL A 106 24.25 -2.62 15.06
CA VAL A 106 25.25 -1.64 15.56
C VAL A 106 26.72 -2.06 15.39
N GLU A 107 27.02 -3.29 14.97
CA GLU A 107 28.40 -3.77 14.75
C GLU A 107 28.64 -4.46 13.38
N LYS A 108 27.64 -4.51 12.50
CA LYS A 108 27.78 -5.09 11.15
C LYS A 108 27.57 -3.99 10.11
N LEU A 109 28.44 -3.95 9.09
CA LEU A 109 28.26 -3.10 7.92
C LEU A 109 26.79 -3.12 7.48
N ALA A 110 26.23 -1.94 7.18
CA ALA A 110 24.85 -1.84 6.74
C ALA A 110 24.65 -2.76 5.53
N LEU A 111 23.44 -3.31 5.38
CA LEU A 111 23.14 -4.16 4.22
C LEU A 111 23.42 -3.39 2.91
N PHE A 112 23.19 -2.07 2.91
CA PHE A 112 23.59 -1.16 1.84
C PHE A 112 25.05 -1.33 1.41
N ASP A 113 26.01 -1.25 2.34
CA ASP A 113 27.43 -1.37 2.03
C ASP A 113 27.77 -2.78 1.52
N ARG A 114 27.15 -3.81 2.11
CA ARG A 114 27.34 -5.21 1.72
C ARG A 114 26.80 -5.52 0.32
N LEU A 115 25.81 -4.78 -0.14
CA LEU A 115 25.25 -4.88 -1.49
C LEU A 115 26.07 -4.10 -2.53
N GLY A 116 27.16 -3.44 -2.15
CA GLY A 116 27.95 -2.60 -3.06
C GLY A 116 27.43 -1.16 -3.15
N ALA A 117 26.85 -0.66 -2.06
CA ALA A 117 26.28 0.68 -1.95
C ALA A 117 25.22 0.94 -3.04
N GLU A 118 25.11 2.19 -3.51
CA GLU A 118 24.12 2.58 -4.49
C GLU A 118 24.32 1.89 -5.85
N GLN A 119 25.57 1.68 -6.27
CA GLN A 119 25.88 1.05 -7.55
C GLN A 119 25.39 -0.41 -7.61
N GLY A 120 25.60 -1.18 -6.55
CA GLY A 120 25.14 -2.56 -6.52
C GLY A 120 23.62 -2.68 -6.47
N ILE A 121 22.94 -1.79 -5.73
CA ILE A 121 21.47 -1.71 -5.75
C ILE A 121 20.96 -1.31 -7.14
N ALA A 122 21.61 -0.34 -7.80
CA ALA A 122 21.25 0.07 -9.15
C ALA A 122 21.38 -1.09 -10.15
N ALA A 123 22.46 -1.88 -10.07
CA ALA A 123 22.65 -3.05 -10.91
C ALA A 123 21.55 -4.11 -10.69
N ILE A 124 21.17 -4.37 -9.44
CA ILE A 124 20.06 -5.29 -9.11
C ILE A 124 18.75 -4.78 -9.73
N VAL A 125 18.44 -3.49 -9.58
CA VAL A 125 17.23 -2.89 -10.15
C VAL A 125 17.25 -2.94 -11.68
N GLU A 126 18.42 -2.74 -12.29
CA GLU A 126 18.59 -2.79 -13.74
C GLU A 126 18.38 -4.19 -14.33
N ASP A 127 18.78 -5.25 -13.63
CA ASP A 127 18.48 -6.64 -14.03
C ASP A 127 17.02 -7.02 -13.72
N PHE A 128 16.49 -6.61 -12.57
CA PHE A 128 15.14 -6.96 -12.11
C PHE A 128 14.04 -6.36 -12.99
N LEU A 129 14.11 -5.06 -13.27
CA LEU A 129 13.01 -4.33 -13.90
C LEU A 129 12.63 -4.87 -15.30
N PRO A 130 13.55 -5.15 -16.24
CA PRO A 130 13.17 -5.72 -17.53
C PRO A 130 12.54 -7.10 -17.39
N ARG A 131 13.03 -7.96 -16.48
CA ARG A 131 12.44 -9.31 -16.26
C ARG A 131 10.99 -9.22 -15.83
N VAL A 132 10.70 -8.33 -14.89
CA VAL A 132 9.35 -8.12 -14.36
C VAL A 132 8.44 -7.49 -15.41
N MET A 133 8.99 -6.58 -16.23
CA MET A 133 8.22 -5.92 -17.28
C MET A 133 7.82 -6.85 -18.42
N HIS A 134 8.58 -7.91 -18.64
CA HIS A 134 8.27 -8.94 -19.62
C HIS A 134 7.47 -10.12 -19.05
N ASP A 135 7.24 -10.20 -17.73
CA ASP A 135 6.44 -11.26 -17.13
C ASP A 135 4.93 -10.92 -17.20
N PRO A 136 4.13 -11.65 -18.00
CA PRO A 136 2.70 -11.38 -18.14
C PRO A 136 1.91 -11.60 -16.85
N ARG A 137 2.46 -12.32 -15.87
CA ARG A 137 1.78 -12.63 -14.60
C ARG A 137 1.80 -11.46 -13.62
N VAL A 138 2.72 -10.51 -13.77
CA VAL A 138 2.89 -9.41 -12.81
C VAL A 138 1.90 -8.26 -13.05
N ASN A 139 1.30 -8.18 -14.25
CA ASN A 139 0.33 -7.14 -14.63
C ASN A 139 0.76 -5.72 -14.18
N TRP A 140 2.02 -5.39 -14.38
CA TRP A 140 2.59 -4.10 -14.00
C TRP A 140 1.87 -2.89 -14.62
N PRO A 141 1.40 -2.93 -15.89
CA PRO A 141 0.66 -1.82 -16.47
C PRO A 141 -0.75 -1.64 -15.90
N ARG A 142 -1.27 -2.59 -15.10
CA ARG A 142 -2.62 -2.54 -14.50
C ARG A 142 -3.73 -2.29 -15.53
N ASN A 143 -3.61 -2.91 -16.70
CA ASN A 143 -4.47 -2.65 -17.86
C ASN A 143 -5.96 -2.96 -17.61
N ASP A 144 -6.25 -3.83 -16.65
CA ASP A 144 -7.57 -4.30 -16.24
C ASP A 144 -8.13 -3.57 -15.01
N VAL A 145 -7.35 -2.68 -14.37
CA VAL A 145 -7.79 -1.95 -13.19
C VAL A 145 -8.56 -0.70 -13.60
N ARG A 146 -9.89 -0.75 -13.43
CA ARG A 146 -10.77 0.41 -13.54
C ARG A 146 -10.89 1.09 -12.19
N ARG A 147 -10.81 2.42 -12.16
CA ARG A 147 -11.02 3.19 -10.93
C ARG A 147 -12.48 3.04 -10.48
N GLY A 148 -12.71 2.25 -9.43
CA GLY A 148 -14.04 1.96 -8.87
C GLY A 148 -14.47 2.97 -7.80
N GLY A 149 -15.72 3.45 -7.88
CA GLY A 149 -16.32 4.34 -6.89
C GLY A 149 -17.57 5.09 -7.41
N PHE A 150 -18.21 5.89 -6.56
CA PHE A 150 -19.29 6.82 -6.95
C PHE A 150 -18.79 8.04 -7.75
N SER A 151 -17.49 8.13 -8.02
CA SER A 151 -16.86 9.23 -8.75
C SER A 151 -17.15 9.18 -10.26
N LEU A 152 -17.34 10.35 -10.85
CA LEU A 152 -17.72 10.61 -12.26
C LEU A 152 -16.73 10.10 -13.33
N GLY A 153 -15.67 9.38 -12.96
CA GLY A 153 -14.57 8.94 -13.84
C GLY A 153 -14.48 7.44 -14.08
N ARG A 154 -15.58 6.67 -13.93
CA ARG A 154 -15.60 5.19 -14.02
C ARG A 154 -15.05 4.58 -15.31
N SER A 155 -14.88 5.35 -16.38
CA SER A 155 -14.36 4.89 -17.67
C SER A 155 -12.85 5.07 -17.83
N GLN A 156 -12.17 5.76 -16.92
CA GLN A 156 -10.73 5.98 -17.02
C GLN A 156 -9.96 4.81 -16.41
N SER A 157 -9.10 4.20 -17.21
CA SER A 157 -8.15 3.19 -16.77
C SER A 157 -7.02 3.87 -15.99
N ASP A 158 -6.69 3.33 -14.82
CA ASP A 158 -5.52 3.75 -14.03
C ASP A 158 -4.23 3.07 -14.50
N ALA A 159 -4.20 2.68 -15.78
CA ALA A 159 -3.07 1.95 -16.34
C ALA A 159 -1.80 2.80 -16.31
N TRP A 160 -0.76 2.23 -15.72
CA TRP A 160 0.57 2.81 -15.75
C TRP A 160 1.19 2.57 -17.13
N ARG A 161 1.70 3.62 -17.77
CA ARG A 161 2.32 3.54 -19.10
C ARG A 161 3.83 3.43 -18.98
N ALA A 162 4.40 2.39 -19.57
CA ALA A 162 5.83 2.12 -19.59
C ALA A 162 6.59 3.00 -20.62
N THR A 163 6.47 4.32 -20.52
CA THR A 163 7.31 5.24 -21.32
C THR A 163 8.74 5.24 -20.77
N PRO A 164 9.77 5.55 -21.58
CA PRO A 164 11.16 5.60 -21.12
C PRO A 164 11.36 6.51 -19.90
N GLU A 165 10.65 7.63 -19.84
CA GLU A 165 10.71 8.59 -18.74
C GLU A 165 10.09 8.01 -17.46
N ASN A 166 8.96 7.31 -17.57
CA ASN A 166 8.31 6.65 -16.44
C ASN A 166 9.15 5.50 -15.91
N ILE A 167 9.79 4.74 -16.79
CA ILE A 167 10.73 3.68 -16.43
C ILE A 167 11.93 4.26 -15.71
N ALA A 168 12.52 5.35 -16.21
CA ALA A 168 13.66 6.00 -15.56
C ALA A 168 13.28 6.54 -14.17
N ARG A 169 12.10 7.16 -14.04
CA ARG A 169 11.58 7.62 -12.74
C ARG A 169 11.36 6.46 -11.77
N LEU A 170 10.79 5.36 -12.25
CA LEU A 170 10.57 4.15 -11.46
C LEU A 170 11.90 3.55 -10.97
N LYS A 171 12.89 3.38 -11.86
CA LYS A 171 14.24 2.91 -11.49
C LYS A 171 14.83 3.77 -10.38
N LYS A 172 14.80 5.10 -10.55
CA LYS A 172 15.31 6.05 -9.55
C LYS A 172 14.64 5.82 -8.18
N HIS A 173 13.32 5.77 -8.14
CA HIS A 173 12.59 5.60 -6.88
C HIS A 173 12.82 4.23 -6.24
N MET A 174 12.94 3.17 -7.02
CA MET A 174 13.30 1.85 -6.49
C MET A 174 14.68 1.84 -5.84
N VAL A 175 15.69 2.45 -6.49
CA VAL A 175 17.03 2.57 -5.92
C VAL A 175 17.00 3.39 -4.63
N GLN A 176 16.35 4.55 -4.63
CA GLN A 176 16.20 5.39 -3.44
C GLN A 176 15.53 4.63 -2.28
N PHE A 177 14.45 3.89 -2.58
CA PHE A 177 13.71 3.12 -1.58
C PHE A 177 14.56 2.00 -1.00
N LEU A 178 15.22 1.21 -1.85
CA LEU A 178 16.07 0.09 -1.42
C LEU A 178 17.30 0.58 -0.65
N ALA A 179 17.95 1.66 -1.11
CA ALA A 179 19.06 2.26 -0.40
C ALA A 179 18.63 2.70 1.01
N LEU A 180 17.50 3.40 1.15
CA LEU A 180 16.95 3.76 2.45
C LEU A 180 16.61 2.54 3.32
N ALA A 181 15.91 1.55 2.75
CA ALA A 181 15.46 0.36 3.47
C ALA A 181 16.62 -0.54 3.94
N THR A 182 17.76 -0.50 3.24
CA THR A 182 18.97 -1.28 3.57
C THR A 182 19.95 -0.54 4.47
N GLY A 183 19.58 0.66 4.96
CA GLY A 183 20.37 1.47 5.89
C GLY A 183 21.35 2.43 5.21
N GLY A 184 21.23 2.65 3.91
CA GLY A 184 21.99 3.65 3.16
C GLY A 184 21.47 5.08 3.37
N PRO A 185 22.24 6.10 2.95
CA PRO A 185 21.96 7.51 3.22
C PRO A 185 20.87 8.13 2.32
N ALA A 186 20.26 7.33 1.43
CA ALA A 186 19.36 7.85 0.40
C ALA A 186 18.04 8.36 0.99
N LYS A 187 17.53 9.46 0.41
CA LYS A 187 16.16 9.93 0.67
C LYS A 187 15.24 9.44 -0.44
N TYR A 188 14.08 8.91 -0.03
CA TYR A 188 13.03 8.49 -0.96
C TYR A 188 12.10 9.66 -1.29
N ASP A 189 12.00 9.99 -2.58
CA ASP A 189 11.15 11.09 -3.08
C ASP A 189 9.85 10.62 -3.74
N GLY A 190 9.60 9.30 -3.80
CA GLY A 190 8.39 8.75 -4.41
C GLY A 190 7.13 9.00 -3.57
N LYS A 191 5.99 9.21 -4.23
CA LYS A 191 4.67 9.43 -3.62
C LYS A 191 3.62 8.62 -4.35
#